data_AF-A0A317ILE7-F1
#
_entry.id   AF-A0A317ILE7-F1
#
_cell.length_a   1.000
_cell.length_b   1.000
_cell.length_c   1.000
_cell.angle_alpha   90.00
_cell.angle_beta   90.00
_cell.angle_gamma   90.00
#
_symmetry.space_group_name_H-M   'P 1'
#
loop_
_entity.id
_entity.type
_entity.pdbx_description
1 polymer ?
#
loop_
_entity_poly.entity_id
_entity_poly.type
_entity_poly.pdbx_seq_one_letter_code
_entity_poly.pdbx_strand_id
1 'polypeptide(L)'
;MKTILRTRFFLVALACFTASIAKANNEKTSPYQFNLSEFVKATVQFLHANPSKASNLLQKLKEKNTSRICVCEIMDLQNNNSEFSGVALFSEKTNNGDVSREIHKAEKVMDQEKKHMKEFFFDKVKVTNKITAATDCLSLYMKLNRGANGIRMYDILDADVLSAIGR
;
A
#
# COMPACT_ATOMS: atom_id res chain seq x y z
N MET A 1 -8.65 66.08 -23.60
CA MET A 1 -9.40 64.83 -23.87
C MET A 1 -8.39 63.67 -23.89
N LYS A 2 -8.23 63.03 -22.73
CA LYS A 2 -7.30 61.94 -22.42
C LYS A 2 -8.16 60.82 -21.85
N THR A 3 -8.59 59.81 -22.63
CA THR A 3 -9.21 58.57 -22.08
C THR A 3 -9.61 57.48 -23.10
N ILE A 4 -9.20 57.50 -24.37
CA ILE A 4 -9.72 56.49 -25.35
C ILE A 4 -8.64 55.63 -26.01
N LEU A 5 -7.35 55.93 -25.81
CA LEU A 5 -6.24 55.20 -26.46
C LEU A 5 -5.54 54.16 -25.57
N ARG A 6 -6.13 53.77 -24.43
CA ARG A 6 -5.53 52.82 -23.46
C ARG A 6 -6.32 51.52 -23.26
N THR A 7 -7.33 51.27 -24.10
CA THR A 7 -8.28 50.15 -23.93
C THR A 7 -8.25 49.14 -25.08
N ARG A 8 -7.20 49.14 -25.91
CA ARG A 8 -7.03 48.14 -27.00
C ARG A 8 -5.80 47.25 -26.89
N PHE A 9 -5.00 47.40 -25.84
CA PHE A 9 -3.84 46.53 -25.57
C PHE A 9 -4.10 45.39 -24.58
N PHE A 10 -5.31 45.29 -24.02
CA PHE A 10 -5.66 44.22 -23.07
C PHE A 10 -6.38 43.00 -23.69
N LEU A 11 -6.75 43.05 -24.97
CA LEU A 11 -7.51 41.98 -25.62
C LEU A 11 -6.69 41.02 -26.48
N VAL A 12 -5.37 41.24 -26.63
CA VAL A 12 -4.50 40.37 -27.46
C VAL A 12 -3.58 39.46 -26.62
N ALA A 13 -3.44 39.70 -25.31
CA ALA A 13 -2.66 38.83 -24.42
C ALA A 13 -3.45 37.64 -23.84
N LEU A 14 -4.77 37.60 -24.05
CA LEU A 14 -5.66 36.53 -23.53
C LEU A 14 -5.92 35.40 -24.53
N ALA A 15 -5.24 35.39 -25.68
CA ALA A 15 -5.43 34.38 -26.73
C ALA A 15 -4.28 33.34 -26.81
N CYS A 16 -3.22 33.48 -26.02
CA CYS A 16 -2.06 32.56 -26.07
C CYS A 16 -1.90 31.63 -24.86
N PHE A 17 -2.88 31.56 -23.93
CA PHE A 17 -2.76 30.76 -22.71
C PHE A 17 -3.61 29.48 -22.65
N THR A 18 -4.33 29.10 -23.73
CA THR A 18 -5.29 27.98 -23.66
C THR A 18 -5.10 26.87 -24.68
N ALA A 19 -3.89 26.68 -25.21
CA ALA A 19 -3.64 25.58 -26.15
C ALA A 19 -2.30 24.88 -25.91
N SER A 20 -2.12 24.34 -24.70
CA SER A 20 -1.31 23.12 -24.44
C SER A 20 -1.56 22.61 -23.02
N ILE A 21 -2.83 22.34 -22.68
CA ILE A 21 -3.09 21.30 -21.68
C ILE A 21 -2.85 20.00 -22.44
N ALA A 22 -1.64 19.46 -22.31
CA ALA A 22 -1.40 18.08 -22.67
C ALA A 22 -2.48 17.25 -21.97
N LYS A 23 -3.35 16.64 -22.77
CA LYS A 23 -4.36 15.71 -22.29
C LYS A 23 -3.61 14.60 -21.55
N ALA A 24 -3.73 14.58 -20.23
CA ALA A 24 -3.54 13.35 -19.48
C ALA A 24 -4.54 12.36 -20.07
N ASN A 25 -4.02 11.41 -20.84
CA ASN A 25 -4.82 10.40 -21.49
C ASN A 25 -5.66 9.71 -20.41
N ASN A 26 -6.94 9.53 -20.67
CA ASN A 26 -7.92 8.93 -19.77
C ASN A 26 -7.70 7.41 -19.64
N GLU A 27 -6.47 6.99 -19.41
CA GLU A 27 -6.23 5.68 -18.83
C GLU A 27 -6.47 5.85 -17.34
N LYS A 28 -7.71 5.61 -16.93
CA LYS A 28 -7.98 5.11 -15.58
C LYS A 28 -7.07 3.91 -15.39
N THR A 29 -5.87 4.13 -14.85
CA THR A 29 -5.14 3.06 -14.19
C THR A 29 -5.98 2.73 -12.96
N SER A 30 -6.92 1.80 -13.13
CA SER A 30 -7.51 1.15 -11.97
C SER A 30 -6.35 0.59 -11.17
N PRO A 31 -6.35 0.73 -9.83
CA PRO A 31 -5.30 0.13 -9.03
C PRO A 31 -5.26 -1.35 -9.36
N TYR A 32 -4.07 -1.87 -9.67
CA TYR A 32 -3.82 -3.29 -9.91
C TYR A 32 -4.51 -4.09 -8.80
N GLN A 33 -5.57 -4.81 -9.15
CA GLN A 33 -6.30 -5.63 -8.19
C GLN A 33 -5.39 -6.78 -7.78
N PHE A 34 -4.98 -6.78 -6.51
CA PHE A 34 -4.06 -7.77 -5.97
C PHE A 34 -4.65 -9.18 -6.11
N ASN A 35 -3.97 -10.03 -6.89
CA ASN A 35 -4.37 -11.42 -7.09
C ASN A 35 -3.60 -12.33 -6.12
N LEU A 36 -4.26 -12.71 -5.02
CA LEU A 36 -3.71 -13.60 -3.99
C LEU A 36 -3.18 -14.92 -4.58
N SER A 37 -3.83 -15.46 -5.62
CA SER A 37 -3.41 -16.73 -6.24
C SER A 37 -2.08 -16.62 -6.96
N GLU A 38 -1.85 -15.53 -7.69
CA GLU A 38 -0.58 -15.24 -8.36
C GLU A 38 0.51 -14.93 -7.35
N PHE A 39 0.18 -14.19 -6.28
CA PHE A 39 1.11 -13.94 -5.20
C PHE A 39 1.63 -15.24 -4.56
N VAL A 40 0.74 -16.17 -4.19
CA VAL A 40 1.15 -17.41 -3.52
C VAL A 40 1.98 -18.32 -4.43
N LYS A 41 1.61 -18.43 -5.71
CA LYS A 41 2.42 -19.14 -6.71
C LYS A 41 3.83 -18.57 -6.80
N ALA A 42 3.96 -17.24 -6.86
CA ALA A 42 5.25 -16.58 -6.87
C ALA A 42 6.06 -16.80 -5.57
N THR A 43 5.41 -17.03 -4.41
CA THR A 43 6.10 -17.35 -3.14
C THR A 43 6.76 -18.70 -3.18
N VAL A 44 6.01 -19.69 -3.63
CA VAL A 44 6.48 -21.06 -3.65
C VAL A 44 7.55 -21.22 -4.73
N GLN A 45 7.37 -20.61 -5.91
CA GLN A 45 8.41 -20.60 -6.95
C GLN A 45 9.69 -19.93 -6.47
N PHE A 46 9.59 -18.78 -5.78
CA PHE A 46 10.77 -18.07 -5.28
C PHE A 46 11.56 -18.89 -4.24
N LEU A 47 10.87 -19.63 -3.38
CA LEU A 47 11.51 -20.51 -2.39
C LEU A 47 12.01 -21.83 -3.02
N HIS A 48 12.10 -21.93 -4.35
CA HIS A 48 12.44 -23.15 -5.10
C HIS A 48 11.58 -24.36 -4.69
N ALA A 49 10.37 -24.09 -4.19
CA ALA A 49 9.45 -25.11 -3.75
C ALA A 49 8.59 -25.57 -4.93
N ASN A 50 8.21 -26.86 -4.89
CA ASN A 50 7.47 -27.49 -5.98
C ASN A 50 6.12 -26.77 -6.23
N PRO A 51 5.71 -26.51 -7.48
CA PRO A 51 4.41 -25.89 -7.79
C PRO A 51 3.19 -26.62 -7.18
N SER A 52 3.28 -27.92 -6.88
CA SER A 52 2.26 -28.64 -6.11
C SER A 52 2.13 -28.14 -4.65
N LYS A 53 3.21 -27.65 -4.05
CA LYS A 53 3.19 -26.95 -2.75
C LYS A 53 2.49 -25.59 -2.84
N ALA A 54 2.45 -24.94 -4.01
CA ALA A 54 1.73 -23.68 -4.21
C ALA A 54 0.23 -23.91 -4.20
N SER A 55 -0.25 -24.94 -4.89
CA SER A 55 -1.65 -25.36 -4.85
C SER A 55 -2.05 -25.84 -3.45
N ASN A 56 -1.20 -26.63 -2.78
CA ASN A 56 -1.43 -27.02 -1.37
C ASN A 56 -1.37 -25.84 -0.41
N LEU A 57 -0.52 -24.82 -0.65
CA LEU A 57 -0.50 -23.61 0.17
C LEU A 57 -1.73 -22.75 -0.11
N LEU A 58 -2.19 -22.62 -1.35
CA LEU A 58 -3.45 -21.96 -1.70
C LEU A 58 -4.66 -22.66 -1.11
N GLN A 59 -4.64 -23.99 -1.13
CA GLN A 59 -5.63 -24.82 -0.48
C GLN A 59 -5.55 -24.63 1.03
N LYS A 60 -4.36 -24.65 1.66
CA LYS A 60 -4.16 -24.28 3.06
C LYS A 60 -4.52 -22.83 3.37
N LEU A 61 -4.50 -21.91 2.43
CA LEU A 61 -4.95 -20.54 2.62
C LEU A 61 -6.47 -20.46 2.62
N LYS A 62 -7.10 -21.19 1.71
CA LYS A 62 -8.57 -21.39 1.68
C LYS A 62 -9.05 -22.20 2.89
N GLU A 63 -8.24 -23.14 3.36
CA GLU A 63 -8.44 -24.02 4.52
C GLU A 63 -7.76 -23.46 5.80
N LYS A 64 -7.23 -22.24 5.77
CA LYS A 64 -6.68 -21.49 6.93
C LYS A 64 -5.47 -22.10 7.70
N ASN A 65 -4.73 -23.03 7.11
CA ASN A 65 -3.63 -23.84 7.69
C ASN A 65 -2.19 -23.30 7.44
N THR A 66 -1.93 -22.01 7.62
CA THR A 66 -0.54 -21.49 7.70
C THR A 66 -0.26 -21.00 9.11
N SER A 67 0.99 -21.08 9.60
CA SER A 67 1.32 -20.68 10.98
C SER A 67 1.40 -19.17 11.18
N ARG A 68 1.36 -18.36 10.12
CA ARG A 68 1.53 -16.89 10.19
C ARG A 68 0.61 -16.17 9.23
N ILE A 69 0.15 -15.00 9.65
CA ILE A 69 -0.65 -14.08 8.87
C ILE A 69 0.09 -12.76 8.83
N CYS A 70 0.28 -12.24 7.63
CA CYS A 70 0.77 -10.89 7.41
C CYS A 70 -0.36 -10.02 6.87
N VAL A 71 -0.54 -8.87 7.52
CA VAL A 71 -1.33 -7.77 6.99
C VAL A 71 -0.36 -6.67 6.57
N CYS A 72 -0.58 -6.09 5.40
CA CYS A 72 0.24 -5.04 4.82
C CYS A 72 -0.65 -3.91 4.32
N GLU A 73 -0.22 -2.68 4.58
CA GLU A 73 -0.78 -1.50 3.95
C GLU A 73 0.31 -0.70 3.26
N ILE A 74 0.07 -0.40 1.99
CA ILE A 74 0.89 0.50 1.19
C ILE A 74 0.23 1.88 1.26
N MET A 75 1.03 2.90 1.50
CA MET A 75 0.56 4.23 1.86
C MET A 75 1.34 5.32 1.13
N ASP A 76 0.66 6.44 0.95
CA ASP A 76 1.27 7.73 0.66
C ASP A 76 1.27 8.56 1.95
N LEU A 77 2.45 9.06 2.32
CA LEU A 77 2.68 9.86 3.53
C LEU A 77 3.05 11.27 3.13
N GLN A 78 2.51 12.27 3.81
CA GLN A 78 2.79 13.67 3.54
C GLN A 78 3.07 14.44 4.83
N ASN A 79 4.06 15.31 4.76
CA ASN A 79 4.41 16.35 5.73
C ASN A 79 4.52 17.67 4.94
N ASN A 80 4.30 18.81 5.60
CA ASN A 80 4.48 20.18 5.07
C ASN A 80 5.45 20.36 3.89
N ASN A 81 6.63 19.72 3.92
CA ASN A 81 7.65 19.86 2.86
C ASN A 81 8.06 18.55 2.16
N SER A 82 7.38 17.43 2.40
CA SER A 82 7.80 16.14 1.85
C SER A 82 6.63 15.19 1.61
N GLU A 83 6.71 14.46 0.50
CA GLU A 83 5.75 13.41 0.14
C GLU A 83 6.49 12.10 -0.11
N PHE A 84 5.97 11.02 0.48
CA PHE A 84 6.51 9.68 0.40
C PHE A 84 5.44 8.73 -0.11
N SER A 85 5.50 8.40 -1.40
CA SER A 85 4.61 7.37 -1.97
C SER A 85 5.19 5.98 -1.85
N GLY A 86 4.30 4.99 -1.87
CA GLY A 86 4.67 3.57 -1.90
C GLY A 86 5.35 3.07 -0.62
N VAL A 87 4.98 3.63 0.54
CA VAL A 87 5.51 3.20 1.84
C VAL A 87 4.68 2.04 2.37
N ALA A 88 5.29 0.89 2.63
CA ALA A 88 4.62 -0.30 3.13
C ALA A 88 4.86 -0.48 4.63
N LEU A 89 3.75 -0.57 5.37
CA LEU A 89 3.71 -0.98 6.77
C LEU A 89 3.16 -2.41 6.84
N PHE A 90 3.79 -3.25 7.65
CA PHE A 90 3.42 -4.65 7.82
C PHE A 90 3.09 -4.96 9.27
N SER A 91 2.21 -5.93 9.48
CA SER A 91 1.82 -6.45 10.79
C SER A 91 1.72 -7.97 10.71
N GLU A 92 2.62 -8.65 11.41
CA GLU A 92 2.72 -10.12 11.43
C GLU A 92 2.06 -10.68 12.69
N LYS A 93 1.27 -11.75 12.51
CA LYS A 93 0.62 -12.45 13.60
C LYS A 93 0.73 -13.95 13.43
N THR A 94 1.07 -14.66 14.50
CA THR A 94 1.00 -16.13 14.53
C THR A 94 -0.45 -16.58 14.46
N ASN A 95 -0.74 -17.49 13.54
CA ASN A 95 -2.06 -18.07 13.36
C ASN A 95 -2.23 -19.32 14.24
N ASN A 96 -3.15 -19.22 15.20
CA ASN A 96 -3.46 -20.29 16.14
C ASN A 96 -4.78 -21.01 15.81
N GLY A 97 -5.23 -20.94 14.56
CA GLY A 97 -6.44 -21.63 14.06
C GLY A 97 -7.67 -20.74 13.87
N ASP A 98 -7.73 -19.56 14.53
CA ASP A 98 -8.80 -18.56 14.34
C ASP A 98 -8.32 -17.39 13.49
N VAL A 99 -8.29 -17.60 12.18
CA VAL A 99 -7.75 -16.62 11.22
C VAL A 99 -8.45 -15.27 11.28
N SER A 100 -9.77 -15.23 11.46
CA SER A 100 -10.51 -13.95 11.46
C SER A 100 -10.11 -13.10 12.66
N ARG A 101 -10.03 -13.71 13.84
CA ARG A 101 -9.58 -13.02 15.05
C ARG A 101 -8.12 -12.59 14.98
N GLU A 102 -7.24 -13.45 14.46
CA GLU A 102 -5.82 -13.12 14.35
C GLU A 102 -5.57 -12.03 13.28
N ILE A 103 -6.32 -12.02 12.17
CA ILE A 103 -6.31 -10.89 11.20
C ILE A 103 -6.74 -9.60 11.91
N HIS A 104 -7.85 -9.61 12.64
CA HIS A 104 -8.33 -8.40 13.31
C HIS A 104 -7.34 -7.84 14.33
N LYS A 105 -6.59 -8.70 15.03
CA LYS A 105 -5.50 -8.24 15.92
C LYS A 105 -4.37 -7.59 15.14
N ALA A 106 -3.94 -8.19 14.02
CA ALA A 106 -2.91 -7.62 13.17
C ALA A 106 -3.35 -6.27 12.55
N GLU A 107 -4.61 -6.18 12.12
CA GLU A 107 -5.22 -4.94 11.62
C GLU A 107 -5.29 -3.86 12.69
N LYS A 108 -5.69 -4.21 13.91
CA LYS A 108 -5.76 -3.27 15.04
C LYS A 108 -4.39 -2.66 15.34
N VAL A 109 -3.35 -3.49 15.41
CA VAL A 109 -1.96 -3.04 15.60
C VAL A 109 -1.53 -2.08 14.49
N MET A 110 -1.90 -2.38 13.25
CA MET A 110 -1.60 -1.51 12.10
C MET A 110 -2.37 -0.18 12.16
N ASP A 111 -3.63 -0.18 12.59
CA ASP A 111 -4.41 1.04 12.78
C ASP A 111 -3.84 1.95 13.88
N GLN A 112 -3.35 1.34 14.96
CA GLN A 112 -2.68 2.06 16.05
C GLN A 112 -1.38 2.69 15.60
N GLU A 113 -0.54 1.95 14.88
CA GLU A 113 0.72 2.49 14.36
C GLU A 113 0.46 3.60 13.35
N LYS A 114 -0.51 3.46 12.44
CA LYS A 114 -0.89 4.56 11.52
C LYS A 114 -1.35 5.81 12.26
N LYS A 115 -2.10 5.65 13.34
CA LYS A 115 -2.52 6.79 14.17
C LYS A 115 -1.30 7.47 14.78
N HIS A 116 -0.35 6.68 15.31
CA HIS A 116 0.91 7.19 15.82
C HIS A 116 1.72 7.92 14.74
N MET A 117 1.84 7.34 13.55
CA MET A 117 2.49 7.97 12.39
C MET A 117 1.88 9.33 12.06
N LYS A 118 0.56 9.43 12.08
CA LYS A 118 -0.16 10.67 11.78
C LYS A 118 -0.02 11.72 12.89
N GLU A 119 -0.02 11.32 14.15
CA GLU A 119 0.05 12.25 15.27
C GLU A 119 1.45 12.85 15.45
N PHE A 120 2.50 12.09 15.14
CA PHE A 120 3.87 12.47 15.47
C PHE A 120 4.74 12.84 14.27
N PHE A 121 4.48 12.29 13.08
CA PHE A 121 5.44 12.35 11.97
C PHE A 121 4.86 12.91 10.66
N PHE A 122 3.59 12.66 10.37
CA PHE A 122 2.99 12.99 9.07
C PHE A 122 1.63 13.68 9.22
N ASP A 123 1.47 14.82 8.55
CA ASP A 123 0.19 15.54 8.50
C ASP A 123 -0.91 14.70 7.83
N LYS A 124 -0.51 13.85 6.87
CA LYS A 124 -1.44 12.98 6.12
C LYS A 124 -0.84 11.59 5.93
N VAL A 125 -1.67 10.60 6.21
CA VAL A 125 -1.42 9.18 5.94
C VAL A 125 -2.59 8.67 5.10
N LYS A 126 -2.33 8.21 3.88
CA LYS A 126 -3.35 7.70 2.96
C LYS A 126 -3.01 6.28 2.53
N VAL A 127 -3.85 5.32 2.89
CA VAL A 127 -3.73 3.93 2.42
C VAL A 127 -4.13 3.86 0.94
N THR A 128 -3.23 3.36 0.11
CA THR A 128 -3.45 3.14 -1.32
C THR A 128 -3.76 1.70 -1.64
N ASN A 129 -3.22 0.75 -0.87
CA ASN A 129 -3.51 -0.67 -1.02
C ASN A 129 -3.44 -1.38 0.33
N LYS A 130 -4.28 -2.40 0.51
CA LYS A 130 -4.30 -3.27 1.69
C LYS A 130 -4.22 -4.72 1.24
N ILE A 131 -3.30 -5.47 1.83
CA ILE A 131 -2.99 -6.84 1.45
C ILE A 131 -3.00 -7.70 2.72
N THR A 132 -3.72 -8.82 2.66
CA THR A 132 -3.65 -9.85 3.71
C THR A 132 -3.21 -11.15 3.07
N ALA A 133 -2.18 -11.76 3.62
CA ALA A 133 -1.63 -13.01 3.13
C ALA A 133 -1.23 -13.90 4.31
N ALA A 134 -1.53 -15.20 4.24
CA ALA A 134 -1.06 -16.12 5.27
C ALA A 134 0.36 -16.63 4.91
N THR A 135 1.32 -15.78 5.24
CA THR A 135 2.76 -15.91 5.04
C THR A 135 3.43 -14.99 6.07
N ASP A 136 4.74 -15.12 6.27
CA ASP A 136 5.52 -14.10 6.99
C ASP A 136 5.63 -12.79 6.17
N CYS A 137 5.70 -11.67 6.89
CA CYS A 137 5.70 -10.34 6.27
C CYS A 137 6.96 -10.03 5.48
N LEU A 138 8.11 -10.58 5.87
CA LEU A 138 9.36 -10.39 5.14
C LEU A 138 9.28 -11.01 3.74
N SER A 139 8.76 -12.23 3.63
CA SER A 139 8.52 -12.89 2.34
C SER A 139 7.55 -12.09 1.48
N LEU A 140 6.49 -11.52 2.06
CA LEU A 140 5.57 -10.64 1.35
C LEU A 140 6.28 -9.39 0.80
N TYR A 141 7.07 -8.71 1.63
CA TYR A 141 7.84 -7.52 1.23
C TYR A 141 8.77 -7.81 0.05
N MET A 142 9.61 -8.86 0.15
CA MET A 142 10.58 -9.20 -0.89
C MET A 142 9.95 -9.41 -2.27
N LYS A 143 8.68 -9.80 -2.32
CA LYS A 143 7.96 -10.05 -3.58
C LYS A 143 7.29 -8.81 -4.11
N LEU A 144 6.71 -8.02 -3.23
CA LEU A 144 6.19 -6.69 -3.59
C LEU A 144 7.32 -5.82 -4.16
N ASN A 145 8.52 -5.91 -3.61
CA ASN A 145 9.67 -5.12 -4.05
C ASN A 145 10.28 -5.59 -5.38
N ARG A 146 10.13 -6.87 -5.77
CA ARG A 146 10.61 -7.38 -7.06
C ARG A 146 9.79 -6.95 -8.28
N GLY A 147 8.57 -6.45 -8.06
CA GLY A 147 7.63 -6.08 -9.12
C GLY A 147 7.83 -4.69 -9.73
N ALA A 148 9.03 -4.09 -9.65
CA ALA A 148 9.39 -2.80 -10.22
C ALA A 148 8.77 -1.52 -9.56
N ASN A 149 8.05 -1.63 -8.43
CA ASN A 149 7.31 -0.50 -7.85
C ASN A 149 8.02 0.28 -6.73
N GLY A 150 9.31 0.03 -6.46
CA GLY A 150 10.08 0.86 -5.51
C GLY A 150 9.46 0.99 -4.12
N ILE A 151 8.77 -0.06 -3.65
CA ILE A 151 8.06 -0.03 -2.36
C ILE A 151 9.07 0.07 -1.22
N ARG A 152 8.94 1.11 -0.41
CA ARG A 152 9.80 1.37 0.73
C ARG A 152 9.17 0.75 1.97
N MET A 153 9.87 -0.16 2.63
CA MET A 153 9.40 -0.72 3.90
C MET A 153 9.58 0.33 5.00
N TYR A 154 8.51 0.62 5.72
CA TYR A 154 8.57 1.40 6.95
C TYR A 154 8.97 0.50 8.11
N ASP A 155 8.15 -0.51 8.40
CA ASP A 155 8.40 -1.46 9.49
C ASP A 155 7.59 -2.75 9.32
N ILE A 156 7.97 -3.79 10.07
CA ILE A 156 7.22 -5.02 10.29
C ILE A 156 6.88 -5.11 11.79
N LEU A 157 5.61 -4.87 12.11
CA LEU A 157 5.10 -4.92 13.47
C LEU A 157 4.82 -6.36 13.89
N ASP A 158 5.29 -6.76 15.07
CA ASP A 158 4.91 -8.02 15.70
C ASP A 158 3.58 -7.84 16.45
N ALA A 159 2.49 -8.32 15.86
CA ALA A 159 1.17 -8.21 16.45
C ALA A 159 0.95 -9.18 17.63
N ASP A 160 1.72 -10.26 17.77
CA ASP A 160 1.66 -11.12 18.96
C ASP A 160 2.11 -10.33 20.19
N VAL A 161 3.25 -9.65 20.07
CA VAL A 161 3.82 -8.85 21.16
C VAL A 161 2.99 -7.60 21.42
N LEU A 162 2.65 -6.83 20.38
CA LEU A 162 1.99 -5.54 20.55
C LEU A 162 0.55 -5.69 21.06
N SER A 163 -0.18 -6.71 20.61
CA SER A 163 -1.54 -6.95 21.09
C SER A 163 -1.58 -7.46 22.54
N ALA A 164 -0.52 -8.12 23.03
CA ALA A 164 -0.41 -8.56 24.41
C ALA A 164 -0.16 -7.41 25.39
N ILE A 165 0.50 -6.34 24.94
CA ILE A 165 0.84 -5.17 25.76
C ILE A 165 -0.33 -4.16 25.82
N GLY A 166 -1.40 -4.39 25.04
CA GLY A 166 -2.56 -3.50 25.00
C GLY A 166 -2.27 -2.15 24.36
N ARG A 167 -1.23 -2.08 23.50
CA ARG A 167 -1.08 -0.96 22.58
C ARG A 167 -2.22 -0.91 21.60
#